data_AF-A0A7V4HFQ2-F1
#
_entry.id   AF-A0A7V4HFQ2-F1
#
_cell.length_a   1.000
_cell.length_b   1.000
_cell.length_c   1.000
_cell.angle_alpha   90.00
_cell.angle_beta   90.00
_cell.angle_gamma   90.00
#
_symmetry.space_group_name_H-M   'P 1'
#
loop_
_entity.id
_entity.type
_entity.pdbx_description
1 polymer ?
#
loop_
_entity_poly.entity_id
_entity_poly.type
_entity_poly.pdbx_seq_one_letter_code
_entity_poly.pdbx_strand_id
1 'polypeptide(L)'
;MRIGTSVAALMCCLALFMASAGLGGSARAADEPVNALLLTTSFEKPAPELEEKLAAQSIRLVSAKLSAPLSREYLRLFHVVVIPDFEGAQTPFFVPTDFVVRYFDTLRNLDTVREYVSEGGGLLVSPCMNGAGAEVAEAVAALLEPIGAGIMAAQVRDDANNNAAADGGKGATYAWTTRIENHPAAGGAVRLWYPINMLRWDDAYACVPLTLADRAWQAVVRGLPGRFSA
;
A
#
# COMPACT_ATOMS: atom_id res chain seq x y z
N MET A 1 -20.50 -6.77 2.90
CA MET A 1 -19.74 -6.70 1.63
C MET A 1 -18.28 -6.89 2.02
N ARG A 2 -17.64 -8.01 1.64
CA ARG A 2 -16.31 -8.38 2.14
C ARG A 2 -15.24 -7.50 1.49
N ILE A 3 -14.62 -6.61 2.27
CA ILE A 3 -13.49 -5.74 1.89
C ILE A 3 -12.18 -6.54 1.98
N GLY A 4 -12.14 -7.72 1.36
CA GLY A 4 -10.99 -8.65 1.46
C GLY A 4 -10.02 -8.58 0.27
N THR A 5 -10.28 -7.73 -0.72
CA THR A 5 -9.57 -7.76 -2.01
C THR A 5 -8.31 -6.90 -2.05
N SER A 6 -8.23 -5.84 -1.23
CA SER A 6 -7.08 -4.93 -1.24
C SER A 6 -5.81 -5.56 -0.63
N VAL A 7 -5.96 -6.39 0.41
CA VAL A 7 -4.84 -7.11 1.03
C VAL A 7 -4.24 -8.15 0.08
N ALA A 8 -5.07 -8.82 -0.73
CA ALA A 8 -4.62 -9.87 -1.66
C ALA A 8 -3.82 -9.32 -2.85
N ALA A 9 -4.20 -8.15 -3.39
CA ALA A 9 -3.52 -7.53 -4.53
C ALA A 9 -2.14 -6.96 -4.14
N LEU A 10 -2.03 -6.37 -2.94
CA LEU A 10 -0.77 -5.81 -2.44
C LEU A 10 0.28 -6.89 -2.14
N MET A 11 -0.16 -8.03 -1.63
CA MET A 11 0.75 -9.08 -1.18
C MET A 11 1.33 -9.92 -2.34
N CYS A 12 0.68 -9.96 -3.50
CA CYS A 12 1.30 -10.44 -4.74
C CYS A 12 2.52 -9.59 -5.13
N CYS A 13 2.54 -8.30 -4.80
CA CYS A 13 3.69 -7.43 -5.08
C CYS A 13 4.89 -7.77 -4.18
N LEU A 14 4.68 -8.20 -2.93
CA LEU A 14 5.78 -8.58 -2.01
C LEU A 14 6.57 -9.80 -2.55
N ALA A 15 5.86 -10.77 -3.13
CA ALA A 15 6.48 -11.95 -3.75
C ALA A 15 7.23 -11.62 -5.07
N LEU A 16 6.73 -10.67 -5.85
CA LEU A 16 7.34 -10.25 -7.12
C LEU A 16 8.53 -9.28 -6.93
N PHE A 17 8.52 -8.46 -5.87
CA PHE A 17 9.62 -7.55 -5.55
C PHE A 17 10.87 -8.30 -5.03
N MET A 18 10.71 -9.36 -4.26
CA MET A 18 11.85 -10.04 -3.61
C MET A 18 12.53 -11.09 -4.50
N ALA A 19 11.82 -11.67 -5.48
CA ALA A 19 12.43 -12.55 -6.48
C ALA A 19 13.35 -11.81 -7.47
N SER A 20 13.38 -10.47 -7.39
CA SER A 20 13.82 -9.62 -8.49
C SER A 20 14.69 -8.43 -8.02
N ALA A 21 14.61 -8.09 -6.72
CA ALA A 21 15.56 -7.24 -6.01
C ALA A 21 16.90 -7.96 -5.74
N GLY A 22 17.66 -8.21 -6.81
CA GLY A 22 19.12 -8.22 -6.74
C GLY A 22 19.63 -6.79 -6.54
N LEU A 23 19.27 -6.15 -5.44
CA LEU A 23 19.69 -4.78 -5.10
C LEU A 23 21.05 -4.82 -4.39
N GLY A 24 22.11 -4.62 -5.16
CA GLY A 24 23.23 -3.68 -4.92
C GLY A 24 23.81 -3.43 -3.51
N GLY A 25 23.63 -4.29 -2.52
CA GLY A 25 24.25 -4.19 -1.20
C GLY A 25 24.61 -5.59 -0.71
N SER A 26 25.90 -5.78 -0.38
CA SER A 26 26.51 -6.98 0.24
C SER A 26 25.65 -8.24 0.17
N ALA A 27 25.99 -9.15 -0.76
CA ALA A 27 25.40 -10.48 -0.91
C ALA A 27 24.93 -11.05 0.44
N ARG A 28 23.64 -10.84 0.74
CA ARG A 28 23.03 -11.39 1.94
C ARG A 28 22.97 -12.88 1.67
N ALA A 29 23.55 -13.68 2.56
CA ALA A 29 23.51 -15.13 2.42
C ALA A 29 22.06 -15.54 2.17
N ALA A 30 21.81 -16.30 1.10
CA ALA A 30 20.48 -16.65 0.59
C ALA A 30 19.59 -17.44 1.58
N ASP A 31 20.04 -17.62 2.83
CA ASP A 31 19.44 -18.44 3.87
C ASP A 31 18.82 -17.64 5.04
N GLU A 32 19.03 -16.32 5.16
CA GLU A 32 18.43 -15.56 6.27
C GLU A 32 16.98 -15.16 5.94
N PRO A 33 15.98 -15.55 6.75
CA PRO A 33 14.59 -15.24 6.48
C PRO A 33 14.33 -13.74 6.55
N VAL A 34 13.53 -13.23 5.60
CA VAL A 34 13.08 -11.85 5.63
C VAL A 34 11.92 -11.72 6.63
N ASN A 35 12.15 -11.04 7.75
CA ASN A 35 11.08 -10.63 8.65
C ASN A 35 10.34 -9.39 8.12
N ALA A 36 9.04 -9.52 7.89
CA ALA A 36 8.12 -8.46 7.49
C ALA A 36 7.07 -8.21 8.57
N LEU A 37 6.82 -6.95 8.91
CA LEU A 37 5.76 -6.54 9.85
C LEU A 37 4.56 -6.01 9.07
N LEU A 38 3.42 -6.69 9.15
CA LEU A 38 2.14 -6.25 8.63
C LEU A 38 1.40 -5.42 9.69
N LEU A 39 1.18 -4.14 9.42
CA LEU A 39 0.38 -3.24 10.27
C LEU A 39 -0.96 -2.97 9.60
N THR A 40 -2.07 -3.42 10.21
CA THR A 40 -3.43 -3.25 9.69
C THR A 40 -4.33 -2.53 10.69
N THR A 41 -5.38 -1.85 10.22
CA THR A 41 -6.32 -1.17 11.12
C THR A 41 -7.24 -2.17 11.85
N SER A 42 -7.75 -3.19 11.15
CA SER A 42 -8.75 -4.14 11.66
C SER A 42 -8.17 -5.43 12.29
N PHE A 43 -6.85 -5.62 12.33
CA PHE A 43 -6.19 -6.89 12.68
C PHE A 43 -6.73 -8.06 11.86
N GLU A 44 -6.67 -7.92 10.55
CA GLU A 44 -6.98 -9.02 9.65
C GLU A 44 -5.76 -9.93 9.50
N LYS A 45 -5.96 -11.23 9.72
CA LYS A 45 -4.93 -12.21 9.41
C LYS A 45 -4.82 -12.35 7.89
N PRO A 46 -3.61 -12.46 7.35
CA PRO A 46 -3.41 -12.85 5.96
C PRO A 46 -4.15 -14.16 5.67
N ALA A 47 -4.56 -14.34 4.42
CA ALA A 47 -5.11 -15.63 3.99
C ALA A 47 -4.02 -16.73 4.15
N PRO A 48 -4.36 -17.95 4.60
CA PRO A 48 -3.39 -19.02 4.79
C PRO A 48 -2.55 -19.31 3.54
N GLU A 49 -3.16 -19.26 2.35
CA GLU A 49 -2.50 -19.50 1.07
C GLU A 49 -1.40 -18.46 0.77
N LEU A 50 -1.51 -17.28 1.36
CA LEU A 50 -0.51 -16.24 1.24
C LEU A 50 0.63 -16.45 2.23
N GLU A 51 0.33 -16.84 3.47
CA GLU A 51 1.38 -17.19 4.46
C GLU A 51 2.25 -18.33 3.93
N GLU A 52 1.64 -19.35 3.32
CA GLU A 52 2.37 -20.45 2.66
C GLU A 52 3.28 -19.97 1.52
N LYS A 53 2.77 -19.08 0.66
CA LYS A 53 3.55 -18.51 -0.46
C LYS A 53 4.73 -17.66 0.01
N LEU A 54 4.55 -16.89 1.09
CA LEU A 54 5.60 -16.08 1.68
C LEU A 54 6.65 -16.95 2.36
N ALA A 55 6.21 -17.97 3.11
CA ALA A 55 7.10 -18.92 3.77
C ALA A 55 7.94 -19.71 2.75
N ALA A 56 7.36 -20.10 1.61
CA ALA A 56 8.08 -20.75 0.50
C ALA A 56 9.17 -19.85 -0.12
N GLN A 57 9.14 -18.55 0.14
CA GLN A 57 10.13 -17.56 -0.28
C GLN A 57 11.02 -17.08 0.88
N SER A 58 11.02 -17.80 2.00
CA SER A 58 11.74 -17.43 3.23
C SER A 58 11.33 -16.06 3.79
N ILE A 59 10.08 -15.64 3.57
CA ILE A 59 9.51 -14.42 4.15
C ILE A 59 8.64 -14.79 5.34
N ARG A 60 9.01 -14.31 6.53
CA ARG A 60 8.23 -14.43 7.75
C ARG A 60 7.39 -13.18 7.95
N LEU A 61 6.08 -13.33 7.94
CA LEU A 61 5.14 -12.25 8.20
C LEU A 61 4.70 -12.24 9.67
N VAL A 62 4.77 -11.08 10.31
CA VAL A 62 4.25 -10.85 11.67
C VAL A 62 3.17 -9.78 11.56
N SER A 63 1.98 -10.05 12.10
CA SER A 63 0.86 -9.09 12.04
C SER A 63 0.66 -8.38 13.36
N ALA A 64 0.45 -7.06 13.31
CA ALA A 64 0.04 -6.24 14.44
C ALA A 64 -1.02 -5.21 14.00
N LYS A 65 -1.72 -4.63 14.98
CA LYS A 65 -2.59 -3.48 14.72
C LYS A 65 -1.73 -2.26 14.47
N LEU A 66 -2.08 -1.44 13.49
CA LEU A 66 -1.43 -0.16 13.26
C LEU A 66 -1.55 0.78 14.48
N SER A 67 -2.55 0.60 15.34
CA SER A 67 -2.73 1.36 16.58
C SER A 67 -2.12 0.70 17.83
N ALA A 68 -1.47 -0.47 17.71
CA ALA A 68 -0.83 -1.11 18.86
C ALA A 68 0.50 -0.40 19.19
N PRO A 69 0.93 -0.34 20.47
CA PRO A 69 2.20 0.30 20.81
C PRO A 69 3.36 -0.17 19.94
N LEU A 70 4.00 0.78 19.26
CA LEU A 70 5.12 0.53 18.36
C LEU A 70 6.34 1.30 18.85
N SER A 71 7.52 0.68 18.82
CA SER A 71 8.78 1.34 19.17
C SER A 71 9.81 1.14 18.07
N ARG A 72 10.84 1.99 18.07
CA ARG A 72 11.96 1.91 17.12
C ARG A 72 12.73 0.61 17.29
N GLU A 73 12.94 0.17 18.53
CA GLU A 73 13.62 -1.09 18.86
C GLU A 73 12.85 -2.29 18.31
N TYR A 74 11.51 -2.24 18.39
CA TYR A 74 10.67 -3.28 17.80
C TYR A 74 10.76 -3.29 16.27
N LEU A 75 10.68 -2.12 15.62
CA LEU A 75 10.80 -2.01 14.16
C LEU A 75 12.14 -2.51 13.62
N ARG A 76 13.23 -2.35 14.37
CA ARG A 76 14.56 -2.87 14.01
C ARG A 76 14.65 -4.40 13.88
N LEU A 77 13.66 -5.14 14.39
CA LEU A 77 13.58 -6.59 14.21
C LEU A 77 13.10 -6.97 12.79
N PHE A 78 12.62 -6.01 12.01
CA PHE A 78 12.01 -6.23 10.70
C PHE A 78 12.81 -5.57 9.59
N HIS A 79 12.85 -6.22 8.43
CA HIS A 79 13.46 -5.69 7.22
C HIS A 79 12.51 -4.79 6.45
N VAL A 80 11.21 -5.05 6.57
CA VAL A 80 10.16 -4.31 5.86
C VAL A 80 8.92 -4.18 6.73
N VAL A 81 8.33 -2.99 6.72
CA VAL A 81 7.00 -2.72 7.25
C VAL A 81 6.02 -2.65 6.09
N VAL A 82 4.89 -3.34 6.22
CA VAL A 82 3.81 -3.40 5.24
C VAL A 82 2.57 -2.75 5.82
N ILE A 83 2.04 -1.73 5.15
CA ILE A 83 0.81 -1.02 5.52
C ILE A 83 -0.17 -1.08 4.35
N PRO A 84 -1.16 -2.00 4.36
CA PRO A 84 -2.06 -2.22 3.24
C PRO A 84 -3.29 -1.30 3.23
N ASP A 85 -3.53 -0.60 4.32
CA ASP A 85 -4.66 0.30 4.51
C ASP A 85 -4.29 1.39 5.53
N PHE A 86 -4.92 2.55 5.42
CA PHE A 86 -4.70 3.70 6.32
C PHE A 86 -6.01 4.17 6.97
N GLU A 87 -6.99 3.27 7.14
CA GLU A 87 -8.27 3.61 7.74
C GLU A 87 -8.11 4.21 9.15
N GLY A 88 -7.13 3.73 9.93
CA GLY A 88 -6.83 4.25 11.26
C GLY A 88 -6.31 5.70 11.29
N ALA A 89 -5.91 6.25 10.15
CA ALA A 89 -5.46 7.63 10.02
C ALA A 89 -6.60 8.62 9.69
N GLN A 90 -7.84 8.13 9.58
CA GLN A 90 -9.02 8.97 9.37
C GLN A 90 -9.47 9.57 10.71
N THR A 91 -9.85 10.85 10.72
CA THR A 91 -10.51 11.43 11.89
C THR A 91 -11.79 10.64 12.17
N PRO A 92 -11.99 10.17 13.41
CA PRO A 92 -13.13 9.32 13.71
C PRO A 92 -14.45 10.08 13.57
N PHE A 93 -15.39 9.49 12.82
CA PHE A 93 -16.76 10.03 12.62
C PHE A 93 -17.57 10.16 13.93
N PHE A 94 -17.15 9.45 14.98
CA PHE A 94 -17.82 9.39 16.27
C PHE A 94 -16.77 9.48 17.38
N VAL A 95 -17.13 10.14 18.49
CA VAL A 95 -16.20 10.50 19.58
C VAL A 95 -16.16 9.54 20.80
N PRO A 96 -16.43 8.21 20.72
CA PRO A 96 -16.06 7.35 21.83
C PRO A 96 -14.55 7.41 22.05
N THR A 97 -14.12 7.48 23.31
CA THR A 97 -12.71 7.62 23.71
C THR A 97 -11.79 6.63 22.98
N ASP A 98 -12.23 5.39 22.80
CA ASP A 98 -11.45 4.34 22.12
C ASP A 98 -11.10 4.68 20.68
N PHE A 99 -11.96 5.38 19.94
CA PHE A 99 -11.67 5.80 18.56
C PHE A 99 -10.61 6.90 18.54
N VAL A 100 -10.74 7.86 19.45
CA VAL A 100 -9.80 8.99 19.58
C VAL A 100 -8.41 8.48 19.97
N VAL A 101 -8.32 7.57 20.93
CA VAL A 101 -7.04 6.96 21.35
C VAL A 101 -6.40 6.21 20.18
N ARG A 102 -7.16 5.37 19.47
CA ARG A 102 -6.64 4.62 18.30
C ARG A 102 -6.14 5.53 17.19
N TYR A 103 -6.83 6.64 16.93
CA TYR A 103 -6.41 7.65 15.95
C TYR A 103 -5.05 8.25 16.32
N PHE A 104 -4.89 8.75 17.55
CA PHE A 104 -3.62 9.34 17.98
C PHE A 104 -2.48 8.32 18.08
N ASP A 105 -2.77 7.08 18.51
CA ASP A 105 -1.77 6.01 18.51
C ASP A 105 -1.35 5.64 17.08
N THR A 106 -2.29 5.62 16.12
CA THR A 106 -1.99 5.40 14.71
C THR A 106 -1.06 6.48 14.16
N LEU A 107 -1.37 7.76 14.38
CA LEU A 107 -0.52 8.86 13.92
C LEU A 107 0.90 8.78 14.52
N ARG A 108 1.01 8.52 15.83
CA ARG A 108 2.32 8.35 16.48
C ARG A 108 3.10 7.16 15.90
N ASN A 109 2.41 6.07 15.58
CA ASN A 109 3.04 4.91 14.97
C ASN A 109 3.50 5.20 13.54
N LEU A 110 2.73 5.96 12.75
CA LEU A 110 3.16 6.41 11.41
C LEU A 110 4.40 7.29 11.50
N ASP A 111 4.51 8.18 12.49
CA ASP A 111 5.74 8.95 12.75
C ASP A 111 6.93 8.02 13.07
N THR A 112 6.69 6.99 13.89
CA THR A 112 7.72 6.00 14.25
C THR A 112 8.17 5.19 13.03
N VAL A 113 7.25 4.82 12.13
CA VAL A 113 7.58 4.15 10.86
C VAL A 113 8.33 5.09 9.93
N ARG A 114 7.94 6.36 9.83
CA ARG A 114 8.64 7.38 9.03
C ARG A 114 10.11 7.49 9.44
N GLU A 115 10.38 7.53 10.74
CA GLU A 115 11.74 7.53 11.27
C GLU A 115 12.51 6.25 10.90
N TYR A 116 11.89 5.07 11.03
CA TYR A 116 12.48 3.79 10.61
C TYR A 116 12.84 3.78 9.12
N VAL A 117 11.99 4.31 8.25
CA VAL A 117 12.25 4.43 6.81
C VAL A 117 13.41 5.39 6.53
N SER A 118 13.47 6.50 7.28
CA SER A 118 14.57 7.47 7.18
C SER A 118 15.92 6.86 7.58
N GLU A 119 15.92 5.82 8.43
CA GLU A 119 17.11 5.04 8.78
C GLU A 119 17.45 3.93 7.76
N GLY A 120 16.73 3.82 6.65
CA GLY A 120 16.93 2.81 5.61
C GLY A 120 16.06 1.56 5.77
N GLY A 121 15.06 1.60 6.64
CA GLY A 121 14.06 0.55 6.78
C GLY A 121 13.18 0.40 5.54
N GLY A 122 12.82 -0.84 5.19
CA GLY A 122 11.95 -1.12 4.05
C GLY A 122 10.50 -0.74 4.32
N LEU A 123 9.82 -0.15 3.34
CA LEU A 123 8.40 0.17 3.44
C LEU A 123 7.65 -0.32 2.20
N LEU A 124 6.51 -0.97 2.42
CA LEU A 124 5.54 -1.26 1.39
C LEU A 124 4.18 -0.71 1.81
N VAL A 125 3.60 0.13 0.95
CA VAL A 125 2.29 0.77 1.19
C VAL A 125 1.31 0.46 0.06
N SER A 126 0.05 0.26 0.41
CA SER A 126 -1.08 0.30 -0.52
C SER A 126 -2.10 1.31 -0.04
N PRO A 127 -1.93 2.58 -0.36
CA PRO A 127 -2.90 3.56 0.09
C PRO A 127 -4.26 3.29 -0.59
N CYS A 128 -5.24 2.88 0.21
CA CYS A 128 -6.65 2.99 -0.13
C CYS A 128 -7.32 3.95 0.85
N MET A 129 -8.24 4.76 0.36
CA MET A 129 -9.02 5.69 1.18
C MET A 129 -10.45 5.20 1.21
N ASN A 130 -10.95 4.86 2.39
CA ASN A 130 -12.34 4.42 2.59
C ASN A 130 -13.20 5.50 3.26
N GLY A 131 -12.74 6.76 3.23
CA GLY A 131 -13.25 7.88 4.02
C GLY A 131 -12.16 8.94 4.22
N ALA A 132 -12.55 10.19 4.48
CA ALA A 132 -11.65 11.29 4.88
C ALA A 132 -10.37 11.40 4.01
N GLY A 133 -10.56 11.37 2.67
CA GLY A 133 -9.45 11.22 1.73
C GLY A 133 -8.32 12.25 1.87
N ALA A 134 -8.65 13.50 2.18
CA ALA A 134 -7.64 14.54 2.40
C ALA A 134 -6.75 14.27 3.64
N GLU A 135 -7.35 13.89 4.77
CA GLU A 135 -6.62 13.62 6.02
C GLU A 135 -5.72 12.38 5.89
N VAL A 136 -6.24 11.33 5.26
CA VAL A 136 -5.44 10.14 4.94
C VAL A 136 -4.31 10.50 3.98
N ALA A 137 -4.57 11.34 2.98
CA ALA A 137 -3.53 11.80 2.06
C ALA A 137 -2.42 12.56 2.79
N GLU A 138 -2.77 13.44 3.74
CA GLU A 138 -1.79 14.17 4.55
C GLU A 138 -0.94 13.22 5.41
N ALA A 139 -1.57 12.25 6.10
CA ALA A 139 -0.85 11.28 6.92
C ALA A 139 0.10 10.41 6.09
N VAL A 140 -0.35 9.92 4.93
CA VAL A 140 0.50 9.11 4.03
C VAL A 140 1.57 9.97 3.38
N ALA A 141 1.27 11.22 2.99
CA ALA A 141 2.27 12.14 2.45
C ALA A 141 3.39 12.40 3.47
N ALA A 142 3.04 12.61 4.75
CA ALA A 142 4.03 12.79 5.81
C ALA A 142 4.91 11.54 6.00
N LEU A 143 4.34 10.34 5.91
CA LEU A 143 5.07 9.07 5.96
C LEU A 143 6.06 8.91 4.80
N LEU A 144 5.68 9.33 3.59
CA LEU A 144 6.46 9.17 2.36
C LEU A 144 7.42 10.32 2.07
N GLU A 145 7.31 11.44 2.80
CA GLU A 145 8.15 12.63 2.62
C GLU A 145 9.66 12.34 2.66
N PRO A 146 10.20 11.52 3.58
CA PRO A 146 11.64 11.29 3.66
C PRO A 146 12.24 10.62 2.42
N ILE A 147 11.39 9.93 1.65
CA ILE A 147 11.78 9.27 0.41
C ILE A 147 11.35 10.07 -0.83
N GLY A 148 10.90 11.33 -0.68
CA GLY A 148 10.51 12.16 -1.80
C GLY A 148 9.33 11.61 -2.62
N ALA A 149 8.45 10.84 -1.97
CA ALA A 149 7.22 10.32 -2.55
C ALA A 149 6.00 10.89 -1.82
N GLY A 150 4.82 10.74 -2.43
CA GLY A 150 3.57 11.20 -1.84
C GLY A 150 2.37 10.58 -2.53
N ILE A 151 1.18 10.97 -2.08
CA ILE A 151 -0.09 10.57 -2.69
C ILE A 151 -0.98 11.79 -2.90
N MET A 152 -1.91 11.66 -3.84
CA MET A 152 -2.96 12.65 -4.04
C MET A 152 -4.27 12.14 -3.45
N ALA A 153 -5.02 13.04 -2.80
CA ALA A 153 -6.43 12.83 -2.46
C ALA A 153 -7.28 12.90 -3.75
N ALA A 154 -7.07 11.93 -4.65
CA ALA A 154 -7.73 11.83 -5.93
C ALA A 154 -7.90 10.36 -6.32
N GLN A 155 -8.85 10.08 -7.21
CA GLN A 155 -9.06 8.75 -7.76
C GLN A 155 -8.51 8.68 -9.19
N VAL A 156 -7.72 7.64 -9.50
CA VAL A 156 -7.39 7.31 -10.88
C VAL A 156 -8.64 6.86 -11.63
N ARG A 157 -8.90 7.44 -12.82
CA ARG A 157 -10.01 7.05 -13.70
C ARG A 157 -9.51 6.64 -15.07
N ASP A 158 -10.01 5.52 -15.60
CA ASP A 158 -9.79 5.15 -16.99
C ASP A 158 -11.09 4.61 -17.60
N ASP A 159 -11.81 5.49 -18.30
CA ASP A 159 -13.08 5.14 -18.92
C ASP A 159 -12.90 4.32 -20.22
N ALA A 160 -11.70 4.32 -20.79
CA ALA A 160 -11.40 3.65 -22.05
C ALA A 160 -10.91 2.21 -21.88
N ASN A 161 -10.20 1.93 -20.77
CA ASN A 161 -9.56 0.64 -20.53
C ASN A 161 -10.10 0.01 -19.25
N ASN A 162 -11.40 -0.29 -19.23
CA ASN A 162 -12.07 -0.82 -18.05
C ASN A 162 -12.91 -2.06 -18.35
N ASN A 163 -13.52 -2.59 -17.29
CA ASN A 163 -14.39 -3.75 -17.34
C ASN A 163 -15.89 -3.41 -17.41
N ALA A 164 -16.28 -2.20 -17.84
CA ALA A 164 -17.68 -1.85 -18.00
C ALA A 164 -18.37 -2.81 -18.99
N ALA A 165 -19.61 -3.20 -18.68
CA ALA A 165 -20.44 -3.93 -19.62
C ALA A 165 -20.87 -2.98 -20.76
N ALA A 166 -20.85 -3.48 -22.00
CA ALA A 166 -21.19 -2.70 -23.19
C ALA A 166 -22.64 -2.18 -23.21
N ASP A 167 -23.51 -2.76 -22.38
CA ASP A 167 -24.94 -2.44 -22.26
C ASP A 167 -25.27 -1.39 -21.18
N GLY A 168 -24.26 -0.86 -20.48
CA GLY A 168 -24.43 0.19 -19.47
C GLY A 168 -25.06 -0.27 -18.14
N GLY A 169 -25.27 -1.57 -17.94
CA GLY A 169 -25.98 -2.10 -16.76
C GLY A 169 -25.21 -2.02 -15.44
N LYS A 170 -23.87 -2.04 -15.49
CA LYS A 170 -22.99 -1.83 -14.33
C LYS A 170 -21.80 -0.97 -14.73
N GLY A 171 -21.58 0.11 -13.99
CA GLY A 171 -20.37 0.92 -14.13
C GLY A 171 -19.11 0.09 -13.89
N ALA A 172 -18.00 0.47 -14.53
CA ALA A 172 -16.74 -0.23 -14.35
C ALA A 172 -16.26 -0.18 -12.89
N THR A 173 -15.68 -1.29 -12.44
CA THR A 173 -15.08 -1.44 -11.11
C THR A 173 -13.57 -1.52 -11.17
N TYR A 174 -13.02 -1.96 -12.30
CA TYR A 174 -11.59 -2.08 -12.53
C TYR A 174 -11.21 -1.48 -13.88
N ALA A 175 -10.04 -0.87 -13.91
CA ALA A 175 -9.33 -0.52 -15.12
C ALA A 175 -8.04 -1.32 -15.24
N TRP A 176 -7.37 -1.21 -16.39
CA TRP A 176 -6.10 -1.86 -16.61
C TRP A 176 -5.11 -0.98 -17.37
N THR A 177 -3.82 -1.23 -17.12
CA THR A 177 -2.70 -0.62 -17.85
C THR A 177 -1.76 -1.70 -18.36
N THR A 178 -1.15 -1.44 -19.51
CA THR A 178 -0.04 -2.22 -20.08
C THR A 178 1.28 -1.43 -20.04
N ARG A 179 1.26 -0.21 -19.48
CA ARG A 179 2.46 0.62 -19.33
C ARG A 179 3.26 0.15 -18.12
N ILE A 180 3.98 -0.93 -18.35
CA ILE A 180 4.80 -1.64 -17.38
C ILE A 180 6.22 -1.64 -17.93
N GLU A 181 7.15 -1.09 -17.16
CA GLU A 181 8.57 -1.09 -17.50
C GLU A 181 9.12 -2.52 -17.41
N ASN A 182 10.10 -2.83 -18.27
CA ASN A 182 10.85 -4.07 -18.14
C ASN A 182 11.79 -3.97 -16.93
N HIS A 183 11.25 -4.25 -15.76
CA HIS A 183 11.93 -4.16 -14.48
C HIS A 183 11.73 -5.48 -13.73
N PRO A 184 12.74 -5.97 -12.97
CA PRO A 184 12.61 -7.20 -12.20
C PRO A 184 11.34 -7.22 -11.32
N ALA A 185 11.01 -6.11 -10.65
CA ALA A 185 9.82 -6.00 -9.80
C ALA A 185 8.46 -6.18 -10.53
N ALA A 186 8.43 -6.03 -11.86
CA ALA A 186 7.23 -6.31 -12.65
C ALA A 186 7.01 -7.82 -12.87
N GLY A 187 8.05 -8.65 -12.69
CA GLY A 187 8.01 -10.11 -12.83
C GLY A 187 7.37 -10.61 -14.13
N GLY A 188 7.58 -9.89 -15.25
CA GLY A 188 7.03 -10.25 -16.55
C GLY A 188 5.53 -9.96 -16.73
N ALA A 189 4.91 -9.19 -15.82
CA ALA A 189 3.52 -8.79 -15.96
C ALA A 189 3.31 -7.99 -17.27
N VAL A 190 2.35 -8.45 -18.08
CA VAL A 190 1.98 -7.79 -19.35
C VAL A 190 0.80 -6.83 -19.20
N ARG A 191 0.07 -6.93 -18.08
CA ARG A 191 -1.07 -6.08 -17.73
C ARG A 191 -1.25 -6.05 -16.22
N LEU A 192 -1.55 -4.86 -15.69
CA LEU A 192 -1.97 -4.68 -14.31
C LEU A 192 -3.42 -4.19 -14.28
N TRP A 193 -4.25 -4.86 -13.47
CA TRP A 193 -5.60 -4.41 -13.15
C TRP A 193 -5.59 -3.65 -11.83
N TYR A 194 -6.32 -2.55 -11.76
CA TYR A 194 -6.44 -1.73 -10.56
C TYR A 194 -7.88 -1.24 -10.38
N PRO A 195 -8.34 -1.09 -9.13
CA PRO A 195 -9.70 -0.67 -8.86
C PRO A 195 -9.91 0.81 -9.22
N ILE A 196 -11.08 1.13 -9.76
CA ILE A 196 -11.46 2.51 -10.12
C ILE A 196 -12.78 2.95 -9.47
N ASN A 197 -13.30 2.16 -8.53
CA ASN A 197 -14.49 2.53 -7.79
C ASN A 197 -14.22 3.74 -6.89
N MET A 198 -15.18 4.66 -6.89
CA MET A 198 -15.16 5.85 -6.05
C MET A 198 -16.53 6.03 -5.42
N LEU A 199 -16.58 6.15 -4.09
CA LEU A 199 -17.79 6.61 -3.42
C LEU A 199 -17.67 8.11 -3.23
N ARG A 200 -18.42 8.86 -4.06
CA ARG A 200 -18.38 10.33 -4.15
C ARG A 200 -18.59 11.05 -2.81
N TRP A 201 -19.31 10.43 -1.87
CA TRP A 201 -19.78 11.12 -0.67
C TRP A 201 -18.75 11.21 0.46
N ASP A 202 -17.70 10.36 0.43
CA ASP A 202 -16.78 10.22 1.57
C ASP A 202 -15.29 10.35 1.15
N ASP A 203 -15.00 10.83 -0.07
CA ASP A 203 -13.65 10.81 -0.63
C ASP A 203 -12.98 9.43 -0.53
N ALA A 204 -13.79 8.39 -0.77
CA ALA A 204 -13.32 7.02 -0.77
C ALA A 204 -12.73 6.67 -2.14
N TYR A 205 -11.39 6.69 -2.22
CA TYR A 205 -10.60 6.40 -3.41
C TYR A 205 -9.95 5.02 -3.31
N ALA A 206 -10.33 4.12 -4.21
CA ALA A 206 -9.81 2.76 -4.25
C ALA A 206 -8.41 2.66 -4.86
N CYS A 207 -8.05 3.59 -5.75
CA CYS A 207 -6.70 3.67 -6.32
C CYS A 207 -6.26 5.13 -6.39
N VAL A 208 -5.39 5.51 -5.46
CA VAL A 208 -4.86 6.87 -5.36
C VAL A 208 -3.59 7.04 -6.20
N PRO A 209 -3.44 8.16 -6.91
CA PRO A 209 -2.19 8.48 -7.60
C PRO A 209 -1.03 8.63 -6.62
N LEU A 210 0.07 7.93 -6.90
CA LEU A 210 1.37 8.18 -6.27
C LEU A 210 2.07 9.34 -7.00
N THR A 211 2.66 10.25 -6.23
CA THR A 211 3.55 11.29 -6.73
C THR A 211 4.99 10.96 -6.34
N LEU A 212 5.91 11.20 -7.27
CA LEU A 212 7.34 10.99 -7.06
C LEU A 212 8.02 12.32 -7.36
N ALA A 213 8.47 13.01 -6.31
CA ALA A 213 9.19 14.27 -6.42
C ALA A 213 10.69 14.01 -6.68
N ASP A 214 11.24 12.97 -6.06
CA ASP A 214 12.62 12.56 -6.28
C ASP A 214 12.77 11.75 -7.59
N ARG A 215 13.71 12.19 -8.43
CA ARG A 215 14.06 11.54 -9.70
C ARG A 215 14.85 10.24 -9.51
N ALA A 216 15.32 9.94 -8.30
CA ALA A 216 15.92 8.66 -7.97
C ALA A 216 14.93 7.49 -8.12
N TRP A 217 13.62 7.76 -8.02
CA TRP A 217 12.60 6.74 -8.18
C TRP A 217 12.33 6.37 -9.64
N GLN A 218 12.30 5.07 -9.89
CA GLN A 218 11.79 4.50 -11.13
C GLN A 218 10.35 4.01 -10.92
N ALA A 219 9.37 4.67 -11.53
CA ALA A 219 8.02 4.14 -11.58
C ALA A 219 7.95 2.96 -12.57
N VAL A 220 7.74 1.76 -12.04
CA VAL A 220 7.67 0.50 -12.79
C VAL A 220 6.33 0.33 -13.51
N VAL A 221 5.24 0.79 -12.91
CA VAL A 221 3.91 0.77 -13.53
C VAL A 221 3.34 2.18 -13.55
N ARG A 222 2.72 2.56 -14.68
CA ARG A 222 2.11 3.88 -14.85
C ARG A 222 0.72 3.75 -15.47
N GLY A 223 -0.13 4.74 -15.20
CA GLY A 223 -1.37 4.91 -15.96
C GLY A 223 -1.08 5.23 -17.43
N LEU A 224 -2.03 4.90 -18.30
CA LEU A 224 -2.00 5.32 -19.70
C LEU A 224 -2.16 6.86 -19.81
N PRO A 225 -1.64 7.51 -20.87
CA PRO A 225 -1.72 8.96 -21.02
C PRO A 225 -3.16 9.51 -21.02
N GLY A 226 -3.38 10.67 -20.38
CA GLY A 226 -4.68 11.37 -20.38
C GLY A 226 -5.73 10.76 -19.45
N ARG A 227 -5.31 10.16 -18.33
CA ARG A 227 -6.15 9.36 -17.42
C ARG A 227 -6.13 9.84 -15.95
N PHE A 228 -5.85 11.13 -15.75
CA PHE A 228 -5.95 11.79 -14.45
C PHE A 228 -7.00 12.89 -14.55
N SER A 229 -8.08 12.82 -13.78
CA SER A 229 -8.88 14.00 -13.45
C SER A 229 -8.38 14.51 -12.10
N ALA A 230 -7.84 15.73 -12.09
CA ALA A 230 -7.66 16.49 -10.87
C ALA A 230 -9.04 16.86 -10.29
#